data_AF-A0A1G8DUS3-F1
#
_entry.id   AF-A0A1G8DUS3-F1
#
_cell.length_a   1.000
_cell.length_b   1.000
_cell.length_c   1.000
_cell.angle_alpha   90.00
_cell.angle_beta   90.00
_cell.angle_gamma   90.00
#
_symmetry.space_group_name_H-M   'P 1'
#
loop_
_entity.id
_entity.type
_entity.pdbx_description
1 polymer ?
#
loop_
_entity_poly.entity_id
_entity_poly.type
_entity_poly.pdbx_seq_one_letter_code
_entity_poly.pdbx_strand_id
1 'polypeptide(L)'
;MLHDPLTGLPGHALLLDRLEQSLIRARTRGTLVTLVLVTAPDSVLDAARSLRSGLRPDFTVARFHEKVLAVVAEHDFGDGSPIASLVRQLVGDSPRVHWVTSDGNAEPDDLIATAAQH
;
A
#
# COMPACT_ATOMS: atom_id res chain seq x y z
N MET A 1 10.38 15.32 -0.84
CA MET A 1 9.52 15.64 -2.00
C MET A 1 8.16 15.01 -1.78
N LEU A 2 7.08 15.70 -2.16
CA LEU A 2 5.72 15.22 -1.94
C LEU A 2 5.33 14.10 -2.91
N HIS A 3 5.82 14.17 -4.14
CA HIS A 3 5.67 13.15 -5.17
C HIS A 3 7.04 12.67 -5.65
N ASP A 4 7.12 11.40 -6.02
CA ASP A 4 8.28 10.80 -6.65
C ASP A 4 8.37 11.24 -8.13
N PRO A 5 9.51 11.81 -8.59
CA PRO A 5 9.62 12.36 -9.94
C PRO A 5 9.60 11.29 -11.04
N LEU A 6 9.97 10.04 -10.73
CA LEU A 6 10.00 8.96 -11.71
C LEU A 6 8.60 8.43 -12.01
N THR A 7 7.81 8.17 -10.97
CA THR A 7 6.50 7.52 -11.08
C THR A 7 5.31 8.48 -11.00
N GLY A 8 5.54 9.70 -10.50
CA GLY A 8 4.48 10.67 -10.18
C GLY A 8 3.61 10.26 -8.98
N LEU A 9 3.93 9.14 -8.32
CA LEU A 9 3.22 8.67 -7.14
C LEU A 9 3.51 9.55 -5.93
N PRO A 10 2.60 9.58 -4.93
CA PRO A 10 2.92 10.05 -3.59
C PRO A 10 4.25 9.48 -3.10
N GLY A 11 5.13 10.32 -2.57
CA GLY A 11 6.37 9.90 -1.91
C GLY A 11 6.13 9.44 -0.48
N HIS A 12 7.22 9.10 0.22
CA HIS A 12 7.17 8.57 1.59
C HIS A 12 6.38 9.44 2.58
N ALA A 13 6.56 10.76 2.54
CA ALA A 13 5.85 11.67 3.47
C ALA A 13 4.33 11.65 3.25
N LEU A 14 3.85 11.58 2.00
CA LEU A 14 2.43 11.45 1.73
C LEU A 14 1.91 10.06 2.06
N LEU A 15 2.70 9.00 1.84
CA LEU A 15 2.31 7.66 2.25
C LEU A 15 1.99 7.62 3.75
N LEU A 16 2.88 8.19 4.58
CA LEU A 16 2.71 8.23 6.02
C LEU A 16 1.44 8.99 6.44
N ASP A 17 1.25 10.20 5.91
CA ASP A 17 0.03 11.00 6.14
C ASP A 17 -1.24 10.24 5.75
N ARG A 18 -1.24 9.61 4.56
CA ARG A 18 -2.41 8.85 4.09
C ARG A 18 -2.66 7.59 4.90
N LEU A 19 -1.61 6.92 5.36
CA LEU A 19 -1.74 5.77 6.24
C LEU A 19 -2.32 6.17 7.60
N GLU A 20 -1.79 7.21 8.22
CA GLU A 20 -2.29 7.75 9.49
C GLU A 20 -3.78 8.12 9.38
N GLN A 21 -4.15 8.87 8.34
CA GLN A 21 -5.54 9.23 8.08
C GLN A 21 -6.45 8.01 7.90
N SER A 22 -5.97 6.96 7.23
CA SER A 22 -6.74 5.72 7.01
C SER A 22 -6.92 4.95 8.33
N LEU A 23 -5.88 4.86 9.15
CA LEU A 23 -5.94 4.21 10.47
C LEU A 23 -6.92 4.93 11.41
N ILE A 24 -6.88 6.27 11.45
CA ILE A 24 -7.82 7.07 12.23
C ILE A 24 -9.27 6.83 11.77
N ARG A 25 -9.50 6.77 10.45
CA ARG A 25 -10.83 6.47 9.90
C ARG A 25 -11.29 5.06 10.27
N ALA A 26 -10.42 4.07 10.14
CA ALA A 26 -10.70 2.67 10.45
C ALA A 26 -11.15 2.50 11.90
N ARG A 27 -10.38 3.06 12.83
CA ARG A 27 -10.71 3.07 14.27
C ARG A 27 -12.05 3.74 14.55
N THR A 28 -12.35 4.82 13.84
CA THR A 28 -13.60 5.59 14.05
C THR A 28 -14.82 4.90 13.45
N ARG A 29 -14.65 4.17 12.35
CA ARG A 29 -15.73 3.56 11.57
C ARG A 29 -15.93 2.08 11.84
N GLY A 30 -15.03 1.44 12.59
CA GLY A 30 -15.03 0.00 12.80
C GLY A 30 -14.68 -0.77 11.53
N THR A 31 -13.84 -0.19 10.66
CA THR A 31 -13.32 -0.86 9.45
C THR A 31 -11.85 -1.23 9.65
N LEU A 32 -11.23 -1.83 8.63
CA LEU A 32 -9.85 -2.28 8.64
C LEU A 32 -9.04 -1.52 7.58
N VAL A 33 -7.73 -1.44 7.80
CA VAL A 33 -6.74 -0.93 6.85
C VAL A 33 -5.70 -2.00 6.59
N THR A 34 -5.44 -2.28 5.33
CA THR A 34 -4.31 -3.11 4.90
C THR A 34 -3.25 -2.22 4.25
N LEU A 35 -2.01 -2.37 4.72
CA LEU A 35 -0.81 -1.90 4.03
C LEU A 35 -0.20 -3.07 3.27
N VAL A 36 0.01 -2.91 1.98
CA VAL A 36 0.71 -3.87 1.11
C VAL A 36 1.99 -3.23 0.60
N LEU A 37 3.13 -3.91 0.79
CA LEU A 37 4.39 -3.59 0.16
C LEU A 37 4.64 -4.56 -0.98
N VAL A 38 4.88 -4.02 -2.18
CA VAL A 38 5.19 -4.81 -3.37
C VAL A 38 6.51 -4.40 -3.98
N THR A 39 7.41 -5.35 -4.15
CA THR A 39 8.67 -5.17 -4.90
C THR A 39 8.44 -5.53 -6.36
N ALA A 40 8.58 -4.55 -7.24
CA ALA A 40 8.48 -4.74 -8.69
C ALA A 40 9.80 -5.35 -9.21
N PRO A 41 9.78 -6.54 -9.83
CA PRO A 41 11.00 -7.21 -10.29
C PRO A 41 11.64 -6.50 -11.51
N ASP A 42 10.82 -6.08 -12.47
CA ASP A 42 11.29 -5.59 -13.77
C ASP A 42 11.26 -4.06 -13.86
N SER A 43 10.07 -3.47 -13.77
CA SER A 43 9.84 -2.06 -14.00
C SER A 43 8.90 -1.50 -12.93
N VAL A 44 9.44 -0.68 -12.04
CA VAL A 44 8.61 0.04 -11.06
C VAL A 44 7.64 0.99 -11.73
N LEU A 45 8.00 1.56 -12.89
CA LEU A 45 7.14 2.50 -13.60
C LEU A 45 5.91 1.79 -14.15
N ASP A 46 6.08 0.59 -14.70
CA ASP A 46 4.97 -0.19 -15.24
C ASP A 46 4.13 -0.78 -14.11
N ALA A 47 4.75 -1.26 -13.03
CA ALA A 47 4.03 -1.66 -11.83
C ALA A 47 3.19 -0.50 -11.25
N ALA A 48 3.76 0.72 -11.17
CA ALA A 48 3.05 1.91 -10.71
C ALA A 48 1.84 2.24 -11.62
N ARG A 49 2.01 2.14 -12.94
CA ARG A 49 0.92 2.34 -13.91
C ARG A 49 -0.18 1.29 -13.74
N SER A 50 0.18 0.01 -13.69
CA SER A 50 -0.78 -1.10 -13.54
C SER A 50 -1.55 -1.02 -12.22
N LEU A 51 -0.89 -0.64 -11.12
CA LEU A 51 -1.56 -0.45 -9.84
C LEU A 51 -2.50 0.75 -9.86
N ARG A 52 -2.09 1.88 -10.43
CA ARG A 52 -2.96 3.07 -10.53
C ARG A 52 -4.19 2.85 -11.42
N SER A 53 -4.08 2.04 -12.47
CA SER A 53 -5.19 1.77 -13.39
C SER A 53 -6.08 0.63 -12.93
N GLY A 54 -5.53 -0.36 -12.22
CA GLY A 54 -6.23 -1.57 -11.82
C GLY A 54 -6.84 -1.52 -10.42
N LEU A 55 -6.38 -0.62 -9.54
CA LEU A 55 -6.93 -0.48 -8.19
C LEU A 55 -8.07 0.54 -8.14
N ARG A 56 -8.93 0.38 -7.13
CA ARG A 56 -10.02 1.32 -6.85
C ARG A 56 -9.44 2.71 -6.50
N PRO A 57 -10.15 3.80 -6.84
CA PRO A 57 -9.63 5.16 -6.65
C PRO A 57 -9.51 5.59 -5.18
N ASP A 58 -10.17 4.89 -4.25
CA ASP A 58 -10.03 5.09 -2.80
C ASP A 58 -8.80 4.39 -2.21
N PHE A 59 -8.09 3.56 -2.99
CA PHE A 59 -6.82 2.99 -2.55
C PHE A 59 -5.70 4.00 -2.81
N THR A 60 -4.79 4.13 -1.84
CA THR A 60 -3.58 4.92 -2.03
C THR A 60 -2.48 4.04 -2.60
N VAL A 61 -1.89 4.44 -3.73
CA VAL A 61 -0.64 3.85 -4.25
C VAL A 61 0.47 4.86 -4.06
N ALA A 62 1.58 4.46 -3.44
CA ALA A 62 2.70 5.35 -3.14
C ALA A 62 4.05 4.72 -3.42
N ARG A 63 5.05 5.57 -3.61
CA ARG A 63 6.46 5.19 -3.71
C ARG A 63 7.03 5.01 -2.30
N PHE A 64 7.40 3.78 -1.94
CA PHE A 64 7.96 3.47 -0.62
C PHE A 64 9.49 3.53 -0.59
N HIS A 65 10.13 2.78 -1.50
CA HIS A 65 11.59 2.73 -1.65
C HIS A 65 11.97 2.50 -3.12
N GLU A 66 13.25 2.37 -3.51
CA GLU A 66 13.70 2.36 -4.92
C GLU A 66 13.02 1.33 -5.84
N LYS A 67 12.64 0.15 -5.34
CA LYS A 67 11.90 -0.87 -6.11
C LYS A 67 10.59 -1.29 -5.47
N VAL A 68 10.21 -0.60 -4.39
CA VAL A 68 9.05 -0.95 -3.58
C VAL A 68 7.96 0.10 -3.72
N LEU A 69 6.74 -0.36 -3.96
CA LEU A 69 5.52 0.43 -3.92
C LEU A 69 4.69 0.01 -2.71
N ALA A 70 3.98 0.97 -2.14
CA ALA A 70 3.03 0.74 -1.06
C ALA A 70 1.60 0.92 -1.58
N VAL A 71 0.69 0.07 -1.13
CA VAL A 71 -0.75 0.22 -1.32
C VAL A 71 -1.42 0.27 0.05
N VAL A 72 -2.20 1.32 0.30
CA VAL A 72 -3.05 1.45 1.48
C VAL A 72 -4.49 1.28 1.05
N ALA A 73 -5.20 0.34 1.66
CA ALA A 73 -6.56 -0.02 1.31
C ALA A 73 -7.42 -0.16 2.57
N GLU A 74 -8.56 0.55 2.59
CA GLU A 74 -9.60 0.38 3.60
C GLU A 74 -10.58 -0.72 3.15
N HIS A 75 -11.05 -1.53 4.09
CA HIS A 75 -12.05 -2.57 3.84
C HIS A 75 -12.85 -2.91 5.11
N ASP A 76 -14.04 -3.48 4.95
CA ASP A 76 -14.99 -3.64 6.05
C ASP A 76 -14.74 -4.88 6.92
N PHE A 77 -14.09 -5.93 6.37
CA PHE A 77 -13.91 -7.21 7.05
C PHE A 77 -12.84 -8.08 6.40
N GLY A 78 -12.37 -9.07 7.17
CA GLY A 78 -11.39 -10.07 6.72
C GLY A 78 -9.96 -9.60 6.95
N ASP A 79 -9.09 -9.86 5.97
CA ASP A 79 -7.68 -9.50 6.02
C ASP A 79 -7.19 -8.95 4.67
N GLY A 80 -5.89 -8.64 4.62
CA GLY A 80 -5.25 -8.10 3.44
C GLY A 80 -5.01 -9.09 2.30
N SER A 81 -5.32 -10.37 2.48
CA SER A 81 -5.01 -11.42 1.49
C SER A 81 -5.63 -11.15 0.12
N PRO A 82 -6.94 -10.80 -0.02
CA PRO A 82 -7.53 -10.51 -1.33
C PRO A 82 -6.89 -9.30 -2.02
N ILE A 83 -6.53 -8.27 -1.25
CA ILE A 83 -5.88 -7.06 -1.75
C ILE A 83 -4.46 -7.40 -2.23
N ALA A 84 -3.71 -8.19 -1.46
CA ALA A 84 -2.39 -8.65 -1.83
C ALA A 84 -2.43 -9.54 -3.09
N SER A 85 -3.42 -10.43 -3.21
CA SER A 85 -3.64 -11.23 -4.43
C SER A 85 -3.92 -10.37 -5.66
N LEU A 86 -4.76 -9.34 -5.52
CA LEU A 86 -5.03 -8.38 -6.60
C LEU A 86 -3.76 -7.61 -6.99
N VAL A 87 -3.00 -7.12 -6.00
CA VAL A 87 -1.72 -6.43 -6.25
C VAL A 87 -0.74 -7.34 -6.99
N ARG A 88 -0.63 -8.62 -6.61
CA ARG A 88 0.20 -9.60 -7.33
C ARG A 88 -0.25 -9.75 -8.78
N GLN A 89 -1.55 -9.91 -9.02
CA GLN A 89 -2.11 -10.07 -10.37
C GLN A 89 -1.85 -8.84 -11.25
N LEU A 90 -1.97 -7.63 -10.70
CA LEU A 90 -1.76 -6.38 -11.44
C LEU A 90 -0.29 -6.13 -11.78
N VAL A 91 0.63 -6.49 -10.88
CA VAL A 91 2.07 -6.29 -11.09
C VAL A 91 2.66 -7.34 -12.03
N GLY A 92 2.10 -8.55 -12.08
CA GLY A 92 2.46 -9.58 -13.05
C GLY A 92 3.44 -10.61 -12.48
N ASP A 93 4.54 -10.87 -13.17
CA ASP A 93 5.37 -12.05 -12.93
C ASP A 93 6.10 -12.02 -11.57
N SER A 94 5.67 -12.90 -10.67
CA SER A 94 6.30 -13.22 -9.38
C SER A 94 6.75 -12.02 -8.51
N PRO A 95 5.90 -10.99 -8.27
CA PRO A 95 6.24 -9.92 -7.35
C PRO A 95 6.37 -10.44 -5.92
N ARG A 96 7.33 -9.90 -5.17
CA ARG A 96 7.38 -10.09 -3.72
C ARG A 96 6.39 -9.14 -3.08
N VAL A 97 5.42 -9.71 -2.37
CA VAL A 97 4.32 -8.96 -1.76
C VAL A 97 4.19 -9.35 -0.32
N HIS A 98 4.20 -8.34 0.54
CA HIS A 98 4.08 -8.44 1.98
C HIS A 98 2.97 -7.51 2.42
N TRP A 99 2.20 -7.92 3.42
CA TRP A 99 1.06 -7.13 3.85
C TRP A 99 0.78 -7.32 5.32
N VAL A 100 0.14 -6.33 5.90
CA VAL A 100 -0.31 -6.32 7.28
C VAL A 100 -1.66 -5.61 7.34
N THR A 101 -2.54 -6.07 8.22
CA THR A 101 -3.87 -5.48 8.42
C THR A 101 -3.97 -4.97 9.85
N SER A 102 -4.61 -3.80 10.01
CA SER A 102 -4.84 -3.13 11.28
C SER A 102 -6.29 -2.67 11.37
N ASP A 103 -6.82 -2.66 12.58
CA ASP A 103 -8.13 -2.09 12.94
C ASP A 103 -8.05 -0.58 13.25
N GLY A 104 -6.88 0.03 13.02
CA GLY A 104 -6.63 1.45 13.29
C GLY A 104 -6.00 1.72 14.66
N ASN A 105 -5.68 0.69 15.45
CA ASN A 105 -5.00 0.86 16.74
C ASN A 105 -3.47 0.81 16.65
N ALA A 106 -2.91 0.35 15.54
CA ALA A 106 -1.46 0.37 15.30
C ALA A 106 -0.98 1.78 14.92
N GLU A 107 0.22 2.14 15.37
CA GLU A 107 0.92 3.33 14.87
C GLU A 107 1.39 3.12 13.41
N PRO A 108 1.40 4.17 12.57
CA PRO A 108 1.79 4.05 11.16
C PRO A 108 3.19 3.46 10.95
N ASP A 109 4.17 3.88 11.76
CA ASP A 109 5.55 3.42 11.66
C ASP A 109 5.68 1.95 12.06
N ASP A 110 4.96 1.50 13.08
CA ASP A 110 4.92 0.09 13.49
C ASP A 110 4.32 -0.80 12.39
N LEU A 111 3.27 -0.30 11.72
CA LEU A 111 2.63 -1.03 10.62
C LEU A 111 3.58 -1.16 9.42
N ILE A 112 4.29 -0.09 9.07
CA ILE A 112 5.32 -0.09 8.03
C ILE A 112 6.45 -1.07 8.39
N ALA A 113 6.96 -0.98 9.62
CA ALA A 113 8.02 -1.86 10.10
C ALA A 113 7.59 -3.34 10.05
N THR A 114 6.34 -3.64 10.40
CA THR A 114 5.78 -4.98 10.32
C THR A 114 5.68 -5.47 8.87
N ALA A 115 5.16 -4.64 7.96
CA ALA A 115 5.03 -4.99 6.55
C ALA A 115 6.38 -5.20 5.85
N ALA A 116 7.44 -4.54 6.32
CA ALA A 116 8.78 -4.61 5.74
C ALA A 116 9.63 -5.79 6.24
N GLN A 117 9.23 -6.44 7.34
CA GLN A 117 9.95 -7.56 7.95
C GLN A 117 9.58 -8.93 7.37
N HIS A 118 8.40 -9.03 6.77
CA HIS A 118 7.88 -10.27 6.19
C HIS A 118 8.05 -10.30 4.69
#